data_AF-A0A8C9F6H6-F1
#
_entry.id   AF-A0A8C9F6H6-F1
#
_cell.length_a   1.000
_cell.length_b   1.000
_cell.length_c   1.000
_cell.angle_alpha   90.00
_cell.angle_beta   90.00
_cell.angle_gamma   90.00
#
_symmetry.space_group_name_H-M   'P 1'
#
loop_
_entity.id
_entity.type
_entity.pdbx_description
1 polymer ?
#
loop_
_entity_poly.entity_id
_entity_poly.type
_entity_poly.pdbx_seq_one_letter_code
_entity_poly.pdbx_strand_id
1 'polypeptide(L)'
;MRRVAGCSPLSSRRPSASRAEQRGGAGSHPAAGRGLRCGEGAEGVAAHCPLPPGPPKRFPVAAVEAILKAVLEGCLREQRYEPGLCREMAATVSEVIRARVKDLALPRYKIVVVTHIGQLNGQGMQIGSRCLWDPATDTFSSYVFRNTSLFALANVYAVYFE
;
A
#
# COMPACT_ATOMS: atom_id res chain seq x y z
N MET A 1 4.61 59.05 -16.85
CA MET A 1 3.76 59.79 -15.88
C MET A 1 2.95 58.79 -15.07
N ARG A 2 2.83 58.97 -13.74
CA ARG A 2 1.87 58.35 -12.76
C ARG A 2 1.68 56.81 -12.67
N ARG A 3 1.54 56.36 -11.41
CA ARG A 3 1.15 55.00 -10.92
C ARG A 3 -0.40 54.95 -10.71
N VAL A 4 -1.09 53.93 -10.17
CA VAL A 4 -0.74 52.66 -9.46
C VAL A 4 -1.92 51.64 -9.46
N ALA A 5 -1.67 50.44 -8.89
CA ALA A 5 -2.60 49.38 -8.42
C ALA A 5 -2.87 48.20 -9.40
N GLY A 6 -2.95 46.93 -8.93
CA GLY A 6 -2.70 46.41 -7.57
C GLY A 6 -3.07 44.92 -7.38
N CYS A 7 -2.77 44.38 -6.19
CA CYS A 7 -3.19 43.07 -5.63
C CYS A 7 -2.53 41.76 -6.12
N SER A 8 -1.97 41.03 -5.14
CA SER A 8 -1.55 39.61 -5.09
C SER A 8 -1.06 39.31 -3.66
N PRO A 9 -0.89 38.05 -3.22
CA PRO A 9 -1.70 36.85 -3.43
C PRO A 9 -2.34 36.37 -2.10
N LEU A 10 -3.12 35.29 -2.08
CA LEU A 10 -3.58 34.65 -0.83
C LEU A 10 -3.49 33.12 -0.87
N SER A 11 -2.75 32.54 0.09
CA SER A 11 -2.79 31.10 0.39
C SER A 11 -3.70 30.83 1.59
N SER A 12 -4.64 29.89 1.47
CA SER A 12 -5.51 29.48 2.56
C SER A 12 -4.87 28.39 3.44
N ARG A 13 -4.30 28.82 4.59
CA ARG A 13 -4.05 27.90 5.73
C ARG A 13 -5.34 27.66 6.52
N ARG A 14 -5.32 26.58 7.32
CA ARG A 14 -6.40 26.08 8.19
C ARG A 14 -7.01 27.15 9.12
N PRO A 15 -8.29 27.00 9.51
CA PRO A 15 -8.81 27.46 10.81
C PRO A 15 -8.58 26.41 11.93
N SER A 16 -8.74 26.84 13.19
CA SER A 16 -8.63 25.99 14.39
C SER A 16 -9.43 26.55 15.57
N ALA A 17 -10.04 25.69 16.38
CA ALA A 17 -10.55 25.95 17.73
C ALA A 17 -10.20 24.72 18.60
N SER A 18 -9.68 24.78 19.84
CA SER A 18 -10.00 25.62 21.02
C SER A 18 -11.33 25.22 21.69
N ARG A 19 -11.50 25.26 23.02
CA ARG A 19 -10.80 26.05 24.06
C ARG A 19 -11.02 25.44 25.48
N ALA A 20 -10.31 25.99 26.49
CA ALA A 20 -10.78 26.20 27.88
C ALA A 20 -10.74 25.02 28.89
N GLU A 21 -10.55 25.19 30.22
CA GLU A 21 -9.93 26.22 31.10
C GLU A 21 -9.83 25.55 32.53
N GLN A 22 -9.04 25.95 33.56
CA GLN A 22 -8.01 26.98 33.69
C GLN A 22 -6.84 26.62 34.68
N ARG A 23 -7.04 26.57 36.02
CA ARG A 23 -5.96 26.71 37.05
C ARG A 23 -6.23 26.12 38.45
N GLY A 24 -5.14 25.72 39.13
CA GLY A 24 -4.98 25.37 40.57
C GLY A 24 -3.56 24.80 40.82
N GLY A 25 -2.99 24.63 42.02
CA GLY A 25 -3.33 24.98 43.42
C GLY A 25 -2.17 24.53 44.37
N ALA A 26 -2.12 24.94 45.65
CA ALA A 26 -1.05 24.53 46.61
C ALA A 26 -1.51 24.49 48.09
N GLY A 27 -0.99 23.55 48.89
CA GLY A 27 -1.26 23.42 50.35
C GLY A 27 -0.69 22.16 51.01
N SER A 28 -0.15 22.30 52.23
CA SER A 28 0.71 21.40 53.04
C SER A 28 0.13 20.05 53.59
N HIS A 29 1.06 19.18 54.03
CA HIS A 29 0.90 17.91 54.80
C HIS A 29 0.24 18.06 56.20
N PRO A 30 0.09 17.00 57.06
CA PRO A 30 0.32 15.53 56.91
C PRO A 30 -0.84 14.61 57.40
N ALA A 31 -0.74 13.27 57.21
CA ALA A 31 -0.80 12.26 58.29
C ALA A 31 -1.04 10.79 57.84
N ALA A 32 -0.34 9.87 58.53
CA ALA A 32 -0.53 8.42 58.71
C ALA A 32 -1.67 7.63 58.00
N GLY A 33 -1.26 6.65 57.18
CA GLY A 33 -1.37 5.24 57.60
C GLY A 33 -2.55 4.38 57.10
N ARG A 34 -2.24 3.46 56.16
CA ARG A 34 -2.34 1.99 56.33
C ARG A 34 -1.72 1.29 55.12
N GLY A 35 -0.97 0.21 55.35
CA GLY A 35 -0.32 -0.54 54.28
C GLY A 35 -1.26 -1.54 53.60
N LEU A 36 -1.19 -1.64 52.28
CA LEU A 36 -1.61 -2.82 51.54
C LEU A 36 -0.39 -3.44 50.87
N ARG A 37 -0.13 -4.70 51.20
CA ARG A 37 0.99 -5.51 50.70
C ARG A 37 0.54 -6.22 49.43
N CYS A 38 0.56 -5.54 48.29
CA CYS A 38 0.46 -6.22 47.00
C CYS A 38 1.71 -7.11 46.85
N GLY A 39 1.49 -8.43 46.89
CA GLY A 39 2.55 -9.43 46.79
C GLY A 39 3.12 -9.57 45.38
N GLU A 40 4.04 -10.52 45.24
CA GLU A 40 4.83 -10.78 44.05
C GLU A 40 4.05 -10.73 42.73
N GLY A 41 4.70 -10.17 41.71
CA GLY A 41 4.15 -10.15 40.36
C GLY A 41 4.06 -11.56 39.78
N ALA A 42 2.84 -11.98 39.46
CA ALA A 42 2.64 -12.97 38.41
C ALA A 42 3.03 -12.30 37.08
N GLU A 43 4.30 -12.41 36.69
CA GLU A 43 4.73 -12.05 35.34
C GLU A 43 3.95 -12.96 34.38
N GLY A 44 2.98 -12.37 33.69
CA GLY A 44 2.12 -13.09 32.76
C GLY A 44 2.95 -13.49 31.55
N VAL A 45 3.60 -14.66 31.63
CA VAL A 45 4.24 -15.33 30.49
C VAL A 45 3.15 -15.66 29.49
N ALA A 46 2.83 -14.67 28.65
CA ALA A 46 2.00 -14.85 27.48
C ALA A 46 2.65 -15.97 26.68
N ALA A 47 1.96 -17.10 26.57
CA ALA A 47 2.46 -18.26 25.87
C ALA A 47 2.78 -17.83 24.43
N HIS A 48 4.07 -17.64 24.13
CA HIS A 48 4.54 -17.34 22.80
C HIS A 48 4.41 -18.61 21.98
N CYS A 49 3.19 -18.90 21.52
CA CYS A 49 2.93 -19.86 20.47
C CYS A 49 3.87 -19.50 19.31
N PRO A 50 4.90 -20.32 19.02
CA PRO A 50 5.83 -19.99 17.96
C PRO A 50 5.02 -19.93 16.67
N LEU A 51 5.06 -18.77 15.99
CA LEU A 51 4.46 -18.66 14.68
C LEU A 51 5.05 -19.75 13.77
N PRO A 52 4.25 -20.41 12.92
CA PRO A 52 4.75 -21.47 12.05
C PRO A 52 5.94 -20.95 11.21
N PRO A 53 6.93 -21.80 10.92
CA PRO A 53 8.14 -21.38 10.24
C PRO A 53 7.79 -20.76 8.88
N GLY A 54 8.06 -19.45 8.76
CA GLY A 54 7.72 -18.67 7.59
C GLY A 54 8.38 -19.18 6.29
N PRO A 55 7.91 -18.70 5.13
CA PRO A 55 8.31 -19.20 3.81
C PRO A 55 9.83 -19.35 3.67
N PRO A 56 10.32 -20.54 3.25
CA PRO A 56 11.76 -20.80 3.09
C PRO A 56 12.39 -19.93 1.99
N LYS A 57 11.56 -19.32 1.14
CA LYS A 57 11.93 -18.32 0.15
C LYS A 57 10.85 -17.24 0.09
N ARG A 58 11.22 -16.02 0.47
CA ARG A 58 10.33 -14.84 0.44
C ARG A 58 9.99 -14.43 -0.99
N PHE A 59 8.80 -13.86 -1.19
CA PHE A 59 8.41 -13.26 -2.46
C PHE A 59 9.31 -12.04 -2.80
N PRO A 60 10.02 -12.03 -3.94
CA PRO A 60 11.01 -11.00 -4.25
C PRO A 60 10.35 -9.78 -4.94
N VAL A 61 9.71 -8.91 -4.15
CA VAL A 61 8.91 -7.76 -4.62
C VAL A 61 9.58 -6.97 -5.75
N ALA A 62 10.84 -6.58 -5.59
CA ALA A 62 11.58 -5.79 -6.59
C ALA A 62 11.87 -6.55 -7.91
N ALA A 63 12.08 -7.87 -7.85
CA ALA A 63 12.24 -8.68 -9.06
C ALA A 63 10.92 -8.84 -9.82
N VAL A 64 9.79 -8.94 -9.08
CA VAL A 64 8.46 -8.95 -9.68
C VAL A 64 8.09 -7.58 -10.25
N GLU A 65 8.44 -6.48 -9.59
CA GLU A 65 8.26 -5.12 -10.13
C GLU A 65 9.04 -4.93 -11.44
N ALA A 66 10.27 -5.44 -11.51
CA ALA A 66 11.07 -5.44 -12.74
C ALA A 66 10.42 -6.28 -13.86
N ILE A 67 9.81 -7.43 -13.53
CA ILE A 67 9.01 -8.23 -14.49
C ILE A 67 7.79 -7.44 -14.96
N LEU A 68 7.03 -6.82 -14.05
CA LEU A 68 5.85 -6.01 -14.37
C LEU A 68 6.20 -4.88 -15.32
N LYS A 69 7.28 -4.15 -15.02
CA LYS A 69 7.83 -3.08 -15.86
C LYS A 69 8.22 -3.60 -17.24
N ALA A 70 9.01 -4.67 -17.31
CA ALA A 70 9.50 -5.23 -18.56
C ALA A 70 8.38 -5.76 -19.47
N VAL A 71 7.33 -6.37 -18.91
CA VAL A 71 6.18 -6.84 -19.69
C VAL A 71 5.30 -5.66 -20.13
N LEU A 72 4.91 -4.76 -19.23
CA LEU A 72 4.03 -3.65 -19.58
C LEU A 72 4.67 -2.70 -20.61
N GLU A 73 5.94 -2.33 -20.43
CA GLU A 73 6.62 -1.49 -21.41
C GLU A 73 6.90 -2.25 -22.72
N GLY A 74 7.27 -3.54 -22.66
CA GLY A 74 7.51 -4.34 -23.86
C GLY A 74 6.25 -4.54 -24.71
N CYS A 75 5.09 -4.73 -24.08
CA CYS A 75 3.83 -4.97 -24.79
C CYS A 75 3.10 -3.68 -25.19
N LEU A 76 3.23 -2.57 -24.44
CA LEU A 76 2.33 -1.41 -24.57
C LEU A 76 3.01 -0.10 -24.98
N ARG A 77 4.34 0.00 -25.06
CA ARG A 77 5.03 1.28 -25.36
C ARG A 77 4.61 1.89 -26.69
N GLU A 78 4.42 1.07 -27.71
CA GLU A 78 4.09 1.48 -29.08
C GLU A 78 2.60 1.28 -29.42
N GLN A 79 1.79 0.77 -28.48
CA GLN A 79 0.38 0.44 -28.73
C GLN A 79 -0.55 1.64 -28.52
N ARG A 80 -1.47 1.85 -29.46
CA ARG A 80 -2.58 2.80 -29.31
C ARG A 80 -3.78 2.13 -28.63
N TYR A 81 -4.55 2.87 -27.84
CA TYR A 81 -5.80 2.37 -27.28
C TYR A 81 -6.81 1.98 -28.38
N GLU A 82 -7.20 0.71 -28.38
CA GLU A 82 -8.32 0.14 -29.15
C GLU A 82 -9.04 -0.86 -28.23
N PRO A 83 -10.36 -0.72 -27.98
CA PRO A 83 -11.10 -1.54 -27.00
C PRO A 83 -11.02 -3.07 -27.16
N GLY A 84 -10.97 -3.61 -28.38
CA GLY A 84 -10.85 -5.04 -28.66
C GLY A 84 -9.46 -5.56 -28.28
N LEU A 85 -8.44 -5.03 -28.94
CA LEU A 85 -7.03 -5.34 -28.70
C LEU A 85 -6.65 -5.15 -27.22
N CYS A 86 -7.11 -4.08 -26.56
CA CYS A 86 -6.80 -3.85 -25.15
C CYS A 86 -7.41 -4.90 -24.21
N ARG A 87 -8.55 -5.51 -24.57
CA ARG A 87 -9.14 -6.63 -23.80
C ARG A 87 -8.28 -7.89 -23.88
N GLU A 88 -7.87 -8.26 -25.10
CA GLU A 88 -7.03 -9.43 -25.36
C GLU A 88 -5.62 -9.25 -24.80
N MET A 89 -5.07 -8.04 -24.94
CA MET A 89 -3.78 -7.64 -24.39
C MET A 89 -3.78 -7.68 -22.85
N ALA A 90 -4.86 -7.28 -22.18
CA ALA A 90 -4.95 -7.35 -20.71
C ALA A 90 -4.89 -8.80 -20.20
N ALA A 91 -5.53 -9.75 -20.91
CA ALA A 91 -5.44 -11.18 -20.60
C ALA A 91 -4.02 -11.72 -20.89
N THR A 92 -3.47 -11.39 -22.05
CA THR A 92 -2.14 -11.84 -22.51
C THR A 92 -1.04 -11.37 -21.57
N VAL A 93 -1.02 -10.08 -21.24
CA VAL A 93 -0.08 -9.48 -20.27
C VAL A 93 -0.20 -10.15 -18.90
N SER A 94 -1.42 -10.44 -18.44
CA SER A 94 -1.63 -11.09 -17.14
C SER A 94 -1.01 -12.49 -17.06
N GLU A 95 -1.17 -13.34 -18.09
CA GLU A 95 -0.57 -14.68 -18.08
C GLU A 95 0.95 -14.64 -18.36
N VAL A 96 1.45 -13.71 -19.19
CA VAL A 96 2.90 -13.51 -19.40
C VAL A 96 3.60 -13.08 -18.09
N ILE A 97 2.99 -12.17 -17.32
CA ILE A 97 3.45 -11.82 -15.97
C ILE A 97 3.40 -13.06 -15.07
N ARG A 98 2.28 -13.78 -15.04
CA ARG A 98 2.08 -14.94 -14.16
C ARG A 98 3.08 -16.06 -14.43
N ALA A 99 3.42 -16.31 -15.70
CA ALA A 99 4.46 -17.25 -16.11
C ALA A 99 5.82 -16.82 -15.54
N ARG A 100 6.27 -15.60 -15.89
CA ARG A 100 7.56 -15.06 -15.42
C ARG A 100 7.69 -15.00 -13.89
N VAL A 101 6.60 -14.80 -13.16
CA VAL A 101 6.59 -14.83 -11.68
C VAL A 101 6.62 -16.27 -11.13
N LYS A 102 6.02 -17.26 -11.81
CA LYS A 102 6.19 -18.69 -11.47
C LYS A 102 7.63 -19.17 -11.72
N ASP A 103 8.27 -18.69 -12.79
CA ASP A 103 9.66 -19.04 -13.15
C ASP A 103 10.66 -18.63 -12.07
N LEU A 104 10.30 -17.67 -11.20
CA LEU A 104 11.07 -17.34 -9.99
C LEU A 104 11.09 -18.46 -8.94
N ALA A 105 10.40 -19.58 -9.15
CA ALA A 105 10.33 -20.76 -8.28
C ALA A 105 10.02 -20.39 -6.82
N LEU A 106 8.78 -19.96 -6.58
CA LEU A 106 8.27 -19.52 -5.28
C LEU A 106 7.39 -20.63 -4.66
N PRO A 107 7.94 -21.53 -3.82
CA PRO A 107 7.16 -22.62 -3.22
C PRO A 107 6.07 -22.07 -2.29
N ARG A 108 4.97 -22.80 -2.16
CA ARG A 108 3.80 -22.47 -1.31
C ARG A 108 3.11 -21.12 -1.60
N TYR A 109 3.50 -20.37 -2.65
CA TYR A 109 2.82 -19.10 -3.00
C TYR A 109 1.77 -19.26 -4.10
N LYS A 110 0.52 -18.90 -3.78
CA LYS A 110 -0.58 -18.71 -4.73
C LYS A 110 -0.45 -17.33 -5.38
N ILE A 111 0.00 -17.31 -6.64
CA ILE A 111 0.15 -16.10 -7.44
C ILE A 111 -1.16 -15.73 -8.15
N VAL A 112 -1.65 -14.51 -7.90
CA VAL A 112 -2.81 -13.90 -8.55
C VAL A 112 -2.36 -12.63 -9.28
N VAL A 113 -2.68 -12.50 -10.56
CA VAL A 113 -2.34 -11.33 -11.39
C VAL A 113 -3.60 -10.62 -11.83
N VAL A 114 -3.65 -9.29 -11.71
CA VAL A 114 -4.78 -8.45 -12.13
C VAL A 114 -4.26 -7.27 -12.94
N THR A 115 -4.48 -7.30 -14.25
CA THR A 115 -4.10 -6.22 -15.17
C THR A 115 -5.31 -5.42 -15.61
N HIS A 116 -5.17 -4.10 -15.58
CA HIS A 116 -6.13 -3.13 -16.11
C HIS A 116 -5.45 -2.40 -17.27
N ILE A 117 -6.15 -2.20 -18.39
CA ILE A 117 -5.74 -1.33 -19.50
C ILE A 117 -6.92 -0.41 -19.82
N GLY A 118 -6.66 0.87 -20.03
CA GLY A 118 -7.72 1.85 -20.32
C GLY A 118 -7.21 3.08 -21.05
N GLN A 119 -8.11 3.78 -21.73
CA GLN A 119 -7.81 4.98 -22.50
C GLN A 119 -7.34 6.13 -21.59
N LEU A 120 -6.50 7.01 -22.13
CA LEU A 120 -6.26 8.35 -21.59
C LEU A 120 -7.04 9.37 -22.43
N ASN A 121 -8.13 9.90 -21.86
CA ASN A 121 -9.02 10.88 -22.50
C ASN A 121 -9.43 12.00 -21.53
N GLY A 122 -8.52 12.41 -20.64
CA GLY A 122 -8.74 13.46 -19.63
C GLY A 122 -9.60 13.04 -18.43
N GLN A 123 -10.12 11.81 -18.38
CA GLN A 123 -10.97 11.33 -17.29
C GLN A 123 -10.15 10.89 -16.06
N GLY A 124 -10.70 11.11 -14.87
CA GLY A 124 -10.14 10.58 -13.62
C GLY A 124 -10.46 9.09 -13.42
N MET A 125 -9.54 8.35 -12.82
CA MET A 125 -9.77 6.97 -12.35
C MET A 125 -8.98 6.72 -11.06
N GLN A 126 -9.60 6.03 -10.11
CA GLN A 126 -8.96 5.52 -8.90
C GLN A 126 -9.12 4.00 -8.86
N ILE A 127 -8.04 3.28 -8.57
CA ILE A 127 -8.03 1.83 -8.36
C ILE A 127 -7.45 1.59 -6.96
N GLY A 128 -8.05 0.68 -6.20
CA GLY A 128 -7.60 0.32 -4.87
C GLY A 128 -8.02 -1.10 -4.50
N SER A 129 -7.17 -1.77 -3.73
CA SER A 129 -7.34 -3.14 -3.26
C SER A 129 -7.41 -3.18 -1.74
N ARG A 130 -8.21 -4.10 -1.19
CA ARG A 130 -8.22 -4.44 0.24
C ARG A 130 -8.08 -5.95 0.38
N CYS A 131 -7.17 -6.39 1.23
CA CYS A 131 -6.84 -7.80 1.42
C CYS A 131 -7.02 -8.16 2.90
N LEU A 132 -7.52 -9.37 3.17
CA LEU A 132 -7.41 -10.03 4.46
C LEU A 132 -6.36 -11.13 4.27
N TRP A 133 -5.18 -10.91 4.86
CA TRP A 133 -3.95 -11.65 4.55
C TRP A 133 -2.97 -11.55 5.73
N ASP A 134 -1.98 -12.43 5.81
CA ASP A 134 -0.96 -12.40 6.86
C ASP A 134 0.15 -11.37 6.53
N PRO A 135 0.29 -10.26 7.28
CA PRO A 135 1.33 -9.27 7.04
C PRO A 135 2.76 -9.81 7.23
N ALA A 136 2.93 -10.99 7.84
CA ALA A 136 4.23 -11.61 8.01
C ALA A 136 4.65 -12.49 6.81
N THR A 137 3.75 -12.92 5.92
CA THR A 137 4.08 -13.84 4.80
C THR A 137 3.48 -13.47 3.45
N ASP A 138 2.31 -12.84 3.42
CA ASP A 138 1.60 -12.40 2.21
C ASP A 138 2.08 -11.02 1.75
N THR A 139 2.09 -10.80 0.42
CA THR A 139 2.54 -9.51 -0.13
C THR A 139 2.06 -9.27 -1.57
N PHE A 140 2.39 -8.10 -2.11
CA PHE A 140 2.08 -7.71 -3.47
C PHE A 140 3.20 -6.89 -4.14
N SER A 141 3.13 -6.78 -5.46
CA SER A 141 3.92 -5.87 -6.29
C SER A 141 2.99 -5.26 -7.35
N SER A 142 3.23 -4.01 -7.73
CA SER A 142 2.43 -3.34 -8.76
C SER A 142 3.27 -2.40 -9.63
N TYR A 143 2.84 -2.19 -10.87
CA TYR A 143 3.45 -1.21 -11.77
C TYR A 143 2.40 -0.50 -12.61
N VAL A 144 2.57 0.81 -12.77
CA VAL A 144 1.72 1.68 -13.59
C VAL A 144 2.50 2.11 -14.83
N PHE A 145 1.99 1.75 -16.00
CA PHE A 145 2.47 2.20 -17.29
C PHE A 145 1.54 3.26 -17.90
N ARG A 146 2.08 4.22 -18.66
CA ARG A 146 1.33 5.20 -19.44
C ARG A 146 2.05 5.53 -20.75
N ASN A 147 1.30 5.67 -21.83
CA ASN A 147 1.77 6.27 -23.09
C ASN A 147 0.88 7.46 -23.47
N THR A 148 0.88 7.87 -24.74
CA THR A 148 0.10 9.01 -25.26
C THR A 148 -1.41 8.76 -25.39
N SER A 149 -1.88 7.51 -25.26
CA SER A 149 -3.28 7.12 -25.54
C SER A 149 -3.89 6.15 -24.52
N LEU A 150 -3.08 5.40 -23.77
CA LEU A 150 -3.53 4.47 -22.75
C LEU A 150 -2.69 4.53 -21.46
N PHE A 151 -3.30 4.05 -20.38
CA PHE A 151 -2.60 3.61 -19.18
C PHE A 151 -2.77 2.10 -19.02
N ALA A 152 -1.89 1.50 -18.22
CA ALA A 152 -2.09 0.17 -17.68
C ALA A 152 -1.63 0.10 -16.23
N LEU A 153 -2.28 -0.75 -15.43
CA LEU A 153 -1.89 -1.10 -14.07
C LEU A 153 -1.92 -2.62 -13.95
N ALA A 154 -0.78 -3.23 -13.69
CA ALA A 154 -0.69 -4.63 -13.29
C ALA A 154 -0.39 -4.73 -11.80
N ASN A 155 -1.14 -5.59 -11.10
CA ASN A 155 -0.89 -5.98 -9.72
C ASN A 155 -0.62 -7.49 -9.67
N VAL A 156 0.37 -7.90 -8.90
CA VAL A 156 0.64 -9.30 -8.54
C VAL A 156 0.48 -9.43 -7.04
N TYR A 157 -0.44 -10.27 -6.61
CA TYR A 157 -0.60 -10.67 -5.21
C TYR A 157 -0.01 -12.07 -5.04
N ALA A 158 0.74 -12.27 -3.97
CA ALA A 158 1.29 -13.55 -3.58
C ALA A 158 0.81 -13.89 -2.18
N VAL A 159 -0.10 -14.86 -2.11
CA VAL A 159 -0.65 -15.39 -0.87
C VAL A 159 0.07 -16.70 -0.55
N TYR A 160 0.72 -16.78 0.60
CA TYR A 160 1.33 -17.98 1.14
C TYR A 160 0.25 -18.97 1.56
N PHE A 161 0.43 -20.23 1.21
CA PHE A 161 -0.48 -21.32 1.55
C PHE A 161 0.30 -22.40 2.29
N GLU A 162 -0.15 -22.72 3.50
CA GLU A 162 0.49 -23.73 4.34
C GLU A 162 0.07 -25.16 3.95
#